data_AF-A0A7Z7LF54-F1
#
_entry.id   AF-A0A7Z7LF54-F1
#
_cell.length_a   1.000
_cell.length_b   1.000
_cell.length_c   1.000
_cell.angle_alpha   90.00
_cell.angle_beta   90.00
_cell.angle_gamma   90.00
#
_symmetry.space_group_name_H-M   'P 1'
#
loop_
_entity.id
_entity.type
_entity.pdbx_description
1 polymer ?
#
loop_
_entity_poly.entity_id
_entity_poly.type
_entity_poly.pdbx_seq_one_letter_code
_entity_poly.pdbx_strand_id
1 'polypeptide(L)'
;MKRKTGTSLLELTIVMIVFTVVLSAVLLLYVDLSKRSQVALNNVEKYSELFKIDSIIQTELSKAGPNIGKITLIKESESSPARGLRYTVSIPFVTGKVTKQFYFNDEKLKIWEKVTQQVDFTDGDDSLEIIDSTLESGERVIFSTTPFNNVDVEFESVGGGSVFYKITLTTPGGVEIHRSSVKLINVK
;
A
#
# COMPACT_ATOMS: atom_id res chain seq x y z
N MET A 1 -2.82 -1.75 78.80
CA MET A 1 -3.87 -2.56 78.15
C MET A 1 -3.97 -2.12 76.68
N LYS A 2 -3.44 -2.90 75.74
CA LYS A 2 -3.48 -2.56 74.30
C LYS A 2 -4.92 -2.71 73.80
N ARG A 3 -5.59 -1.61 73.44
CA ARG A 3 -6.90 -1.64 72.75
C ARG A 3 -6.71 -2.42 71.44
N LYS A 4 -7.36 -3.57 71.31
CA LYS A 4 -7.54 -4.22 70.01
C LYS A 4 -8.59 -3.39 69.26
N THR A 5 -8.17 -2.69 68.21
CA THR A 5 -9.05 -1.99 67.28
C THR A 5 -9.84 -3.04 66.50
N GLY A 6 -11.09 -3.27 66.89
CA GLY A 6 -12.04 -4.06 66.10
C GLY A 6 -12.72 -3.13 65.10
N THR A 7 -12.65 -3.46 63.81
CA THR A 7 -13.38 -2.75 62.75
C THR A 7 -14.88 -2.85 63.01
N SER A 8 -15.55 -1.70 63.05
CA SER A 8 -17.02 -1.67 63.19
C SER A 8 -17.66 -2.18 61.89
N LEU A 9 -18.80 -2.88 62.00
CA LEU A 9 -19.57 -3.35 60.83
C LEU A 9 -19.86 -2.20 59.84
N LEU A 10 -20.13 -1.00 60.38
CA LEU A 10 -20.37 0.21 59.61
C LEU A 10 -19.15 0.64 58.80
N GLU A 11 -17.96 0.60 59.39
CA GLU A 11 -16.70 0.95 58.72
C GLU A 11 -16.42 -0.04 57.58
N LEU A 12 -16.68 -1.33 57.79
CA LEU A 12 -16.57 -2.36 56.76
C LEU A 12 -17.53 -2.10 55.58
N THR A 13 -18.78 -1.73 55.87
CA THR A 13 -19.78 -1.41 54.83
C THR A 13 -19.38 -0.19 54.02
N ILE A 14 -18.89 0.87 54.67
CA ILE A 14 -18.40 2.08 53.98
C ILE A 14 -17.22 1.73 53.07
N VAL A 15 -16.25 0.96 53.57
CA VAL A 15 -15.09 0.51 52.77
C VAL A 15 -15.54 -0.30 51.56
N MET A 16 -16.51 -1.21 51.74
CA MET A 16 -17.07 -2.00 50.63
C MET A 16 -17.76 -1.15 49.56
N ILE A 17 -18.53 -0.14 49.97
CA ILE A 17 -19.19 0.77 49.03
C ILE A 17 -18.14 1.55 48.24
N VAL A 18 -17.18 2.17 48.93
CA VAL A 18 -16.11 2.95 48.28
C VAL A 18 -15.30 2.06 47.33
N PHE A 19 -14.93 0.86 47.77
CA PHE A 19 -14.21 -0.10 46.93
C PHE A 19 -14.99 -0.48 45.67
N THR A 20 -16.30 -0.71 45.79
CA THR A 20 -17.15 -1.05 44.66
C THR A 20 -17.23 0.10 43.66
N VAL A 21 -17.43 1.34 44.13
CA VAL A 21 -17.48 2.52 43.26
C VAL A 21 -16.15 2.74 42.54
N VAL A 22 -15.02 2.62 43.25
CA VAL A 22 -13.68 2.75 42.66
C VAL A 22 -13.44 1.64 41.64
N LEU A 23 -13.79 0.39 41.97
CA LEU A 23 -13.63 -0.74 41.05
C LEU A 23 -14.48 -0.55 39.78
N SER A 24 -15.73 -0.10 39.92
CA SER A 24 -16.58 0.22 38.78
C SER A 24 -15.99 1.33 37.91
N ALA A 25 -15.46 2.40 38.51
CA ALA A 25 -14.80 3.48 37.77
C ALA A 25 -13.57 2.97 37.00
N VAL A 26 -12.72 2.16 37.64
CA VAL A 26 -11.54 1.55 37.00
C VAL A 26 -11.94 0.63 35.85
N LEU A 27 -12.99 -0.19 36.03
CA LEU A 27 -13.48 -1.08 34.97
C LEU A 27 -14.01 -0.28 33.77
N LEU A 28 -14.76 0.81 34.01
CA LEU A 28 -15.24 1.67 32.93
C LEU A 28 -14.08 2.31 32.15
N LEU A 29 -13.06 2.80 32.86
CA LEU A 29 -11.85 3.34 32.24
C LEU A 29 -11.10 2.28 31.43
N TYR A 30 -10.98 1.06 31.95
CA TYR A 30 -10.36 -0.06 31.25
C TYR A 30 -11.10 -0.41 29.96
N VAL A 31 -12.43 -0.46 30.00
CA VAL A 31 -13.26 -0.75 28.82
C VAL A 31 -13.12 0.36 27.76
N ASP A 32 -13.13 1.62 28.16
CA ASP A 32 -12.93 2.74 27.23
C ASP A 32 -11.53 2.70 26.60
N LEU A 33 -10.49 2.50 27.42
CA LEU A 33 -9.12 2.40 26.95
C LEU A 33 -8.94 1.22 25.98
N SER A 34 -9.52 0.07 26.29
CA SER A 34 -9.46 -1.12 25.43
C SER A 34 -10.10 -0.87 24.07
N LYS A 35 -11.29 -0.24 24.04
CA LYS A 35 -11.96 0.15 22.78
C LYS A 35 -11.11 1.11 21.95
N ARG A 36 -10.56 2.15 22.57
CA ARG A 36 -9.70 3.12 21.88
C ARG A 36 -8.42 2.49 21.35
N SER A 37 -7.82 1.59 22.13
CA SER A 37 -6.62 0.85 21.74
C SER A 37 -6.88 -0.04 20.52
N GLN A 38 -7.99 -0.77 20.50
CA GLN A 38 -8.37 -1.59 19.34
C GLN A 38 -8.58 -0.76 18.07
N VAL A 39 -9.24 0.40 18.18
CA VAL A 39 -9.41 1.32 17.05
C VAL A 39 -8.05 1.83 16.55
N ALA A 40 -7.16 2.23 17.47
CA ALA A 40 -5.83 2.69 17.12
C ALA A 40 -4.99 1.61 16.43
N LEU A 41 -4.99 0.37 16.96
CA LEU A 41 -4.29 -0.76 16.38
C LEU A 41 -4.80 -1.09 14.97
N ASN A 42 -6.12 -1.13 14.78
CA ASN A 42 -6.71 -1.37 13.46
C ASN A 42 -6.30 -0.28 12.46
N ASN A 43 -6.26 0.99 12.88
CA ASN A 43 -5.78 2.07 12.02
C ASN A 43 -4.29 1.91 11.67
N VAL A 44 -3.45 1.53 12.63
CA VAL A 44 -2.02 1.29 12.41
C VAL A 44 -1.80 0.15 11.41
N GLU A 45 -2.54 -0.95 11.52
CA GLU A 45 -2.48 -2.07 10.58
C GLU A 45 -2.85 -1.62 9.15
N LYS A 46 -3.95 -0.88 9.00
CA LYS A 46 -4.37 -0.32 7.71
C LYS A 46 -3.31 0.57 7.06
N TYR A 47 -2.75 1.51 7.82
CA TYR A 47 -1.69 2.37 7.31
C TYR A 47 -0.43 1.58 7.00
N SER A 48 -0.08 0.58 7.81
CA SER A 48 1.07 -0.29 7.55
C SER A 48 0.95 -1.03 6.21
N GLU A 49 -0.23 -1.52 5.85
CA GLU A 49 -0.46 -2.16 4.55
C GLU A 49 -0.31 -1.16 3.40
N LEU A 50 -0.93 0.02 3.51
CA LEU A 50 -0.82 1.08 2.51
C LEU A 50 0.65 1.50 2.30
N PHE A 51 1.40 1.73 3.39
CA PHE A 51 2.81 2.12 3.32
C PHE A 51 3.71 1.01 2.77
N LYS A 52 3.38 -0.26 3.03
CA LYS A 52 4.14 -1.38 2.45
C LYS A 52 4.02 -1.39 0.93
N ILE A 53 2.82 -1.16 0.40
CA ILE A 53 2.56 -1.15 -1.05
C ILE A 53 3.18 0.09 -1.68
N ASP A 54 2.98 1.25 -1.06
CA ASP A 54 3.61 2.51 -1.46
C ASP A 54 5.14 2.36 -1.54
N SER A 55 5.77 1.80 -0.50
CA SER A 55 7.21 1.55 -0.49
C SER A 55 7.67 0.63 -1.61
N ILE A 56 6.90 -0.40 -1.97
CA ILE A 56 7.25 -1.30 -3.09
C ILE A 56 7.17 -0.55 -4.42
N ILE A 57 6.10 0.23 -4.64
CA ILE A 57 5.93 1.05 -5.84
C ILE A 57 7.09 2.06 -5.95
N GLN A 58 7.37 2.81 -4.88
CA GLN A 58 8.47 3.77 -4.85
C GLN A 58 9.82 3.12 -5.10
N THR A 59 10.09 1.98 -4.45
CA THR A 59 11.34 1.25 -4.61
C THR A 59 11.50 0.77 -6.04
N GLU A 60 10.45 0.22 -6.66
CA GLU A 60 10.57 -0.24 -8.04
C GLU A 60 10.73 0.92 -9.04
N LEU A 61 9.91 1.95 -8.92
CA LEU A 61 9.99 3.11 -9.81
C LEU A 61 11.32 3.88 -9.64
N SER A 62 11.91 3.88 -8.44
CA SER A 62 13.24 4.45 -8.23
C SER A 62 14.37 3.65 -8.90
N LYS A 63 14.23 2.32 -9.06
CA LYS A 63 15.20 1.49 -9.80
C LYS A 63 15.24 1.81 -11.28
N ALA A 64 14.17 2.38 -11.83
CA ALA A 64 14.15 2.82 -13.22
C ALA A 64 15.21 3.93 -13.47
N GLY A 65 15.67 4.60 -12.41
CA GLY A 65 16.85 5.46 -12.43
C GLY A 65 16.67 6.72 -13.28
N PRO A 66 17.78 7.43 -13.57
CA PRO A 66 17.75 8.70 -14.30
C PRO A 66 17.60 8.57 -15.83
N ASN A 67 17.48 7.35 -16.36
CA ASN A 67 17.58 7.06 -17.79
C ASN A 67 16.34 6.33 -18.31
N ILE A 68 15.16 6.84 -17.93
CA ILE A 68 13.89 6.33 -18.41
C ILE A 68 13.65 6.92 -19.80
N GLY A 69 13.56 6.04 -20.80
CA GLY A 69 13.40 6.47 -22.20
C GLY A 69 11.94 6.81 -22.56
N LYS A 70 11.03 5.87 -22.29
CA LYS A 70 9.59 5.97 -22.56
C LYS A 70 8.85 5.32 -21.40
N ILE A 71 7.71 5.91 -21.02
CA ILE A 71 6.83 5.39 -19.98
C ILE A 71 5.38 5.53 -20.44
N THR A 72 4.61 4.47 -20.29
CA THR A 72 3.20 4.38 -20.71
C THR A 72 2.38 3.73 -19.61
N LEU A 73 1.14 4.20 -19.44
CA LEU A 73 0.15 3.62 -18.54
C LEU A 73 -0.52 2.42 -19.21
N ILE A 74 -0.73 1.35 -18.44
CA ILE A 74 -1.27 0.08 -18.94
C ILE A 74 -2.60 -0.21 -18.24
N LYS A 75 -3.62 -0.56 -19.02
CA LYS A 75 -4.99 -0.85 -18.57
C LYS A 75 -5.33 -2.33 -18.75
N GLU A 76 -6.21 -2.87 -17.93
CA GLU A 76 -6.68 -4.25 -18.08
C GLU A 76 -7.72 -4.39 -19.22
N SER A 77 -8.47 -3.32 -19.47
CA SER A 77 -9.44 -3.16 -20.55
C SER A 77 -9.64 -1.66 -20.87
N GLU A 78 -10.21 -1.32 -22.03
CA GLU A 78 -10.38 0.09 -22.46
C GLU A 78 -11.12 0.97 -21.44
N SER A 79 -12.10 0.39 -20.74
CA SER A 79 -12.91 1.05 -19.71
C SER A 79 -12.35 0.93 -18.29
N SER A 80 -11.29 0.15 -18.07
CA SER A 80 -10.68 -0.02 -16.75
C SER A 80 -9.72 1.13 -16.40
N PRO A 81 -9.54 1.44 -15.11
CA PRO A 81 -8.44 2.30 -14.66
C PRO A 81 -7.08 1.68 -15.04
N ALA A 82 -6.05 2.52 -15.19
CA ALA A 82 -4.71 2.01 -15.47
C ALA A 82 -4.14 1.30 -14.23
N ARG A 83 -3.93 -0.01 -14.35
CA ARG A 83 -3.43 -0.88 -13.27
C ARG A 83 -1.94 -1.22 -13.42
N GLY A 84 -1.30 -0.71 -14.46
CA GLY A 84 0.13 -0.91 -14.68
C GLY A 84 0.84 0.26 -15.33
N LEU A 85 2.16 0.14 -15.38
CA LEU A 85 3.10 1.02 -16.01
C LEU A 85 4.10 0.18 -16.80
N ARG A 86 4.31 0.55 -18.06
CA ARG A 86 5.41 0.02 -18.88
C ARG A 86 6.44 1.11 -19.05
N TYR A 87 7.70 0.79 -18.81
CA TYR A 87 8.79 1.75 -18.92
C TYR A 87 10.08 1.10 -19.42
N THR A 88 10.91 1.89 -20.08
CA THR A 88 12.24 1.47 -20.53
C THR A 88 13.32 1.93 -19.58
N VAL A 89 14.23 1.02 -19.24
CA VAL A 89 15.41 1.31 -18.42
C VAL A 89 16.66 1.04 -19.24
N SER A 90 17.58 2.01 -19.26
CA SER A 90 18.90 1.81 -19.86
C SER A 90 19.82 1.15 -18.83
N ILE A 91 20.42 0.00 -19.17
CA ILE A 91 21.35 -0.68 -18.28
C ILE A 91 22.71 0.01 -18.37
N PRO A 92 23.26 0.55 -17.27
CA PRO A 92 24.61 1.10 -17.28
C PRO A 92 25.62 0.01 -17.68
N PHE A 93 26.63 0.35 -18.47
CA PHE A 93 27.73 -0.54 -18.90
C PHE A 93 27.40 -1.64 -19.93
N VAL A 94 26.12 -1.81 -20.28
CA VAL A 94 25.69 -2.66 -21.41
C VAL A 94 24.98 -1.76 -22.40
N THR A 95 25.36 -1.74 -23.67
CA THR A 95 24.64 -1.02 -24.74
C THR A 95 23.32 -1.71 -25.07
N GLY A 96 22.41 -1.78 -24.08
CA GLY A 96 21.11 -2.43 -24.15
C GLY A 96 20.08 -1.70 -23.30
N LYS A 97 18.84 -1.72 -23.79
CA LYS A 97 17.66 -1.24 -23.06
C LYS A 97 16.81 -2.44 -22.69
N VAL A 98 16.18 -2.38 -21.53
CA VAL A 98 15.18 -3.35 -21.09
C VAL A 98 13.84 -2.68 -20.92
N THR A 99 12.80 -3.36 -21.39
CA THR A 99 11.41 -2.97 -21.17
C THR A 99 10.93 -3.70 -19.93
N LYS A 100 10.40 -2.94 -18.98
CA LYS A 100 9.79 -3.46 -17.76
C LYS A 100 8.32 -3.09 -17.75
N GLN A 101 7.49 -4.01 -17.29
CA GLN A 101 6.11 -3.70 -16.97
C GLN A 101 5.86 -4.03 -15.51
N PHE A 102 5.46 -3.01 -14.79
CA PHE A 102 4.91 -3.10 -13.46
C PHE A 102 3.39 -3.16 -13.59
N TYR A 103 2.72 -4.14 -13.00
CA TYR A 103 1.26 -4.19 -13.05
C TYR A 103 0.69 -4.88 -11.82
N PHE A 104 -0.50 -4.44 -11.44
CA PHE A 104 -1.28 -5.02 -10.37
C PHE A 104 -2.36 -5.92 -10.97
N ASN A 105 -2.29 -7.22 -10.68
CA ASN A 105 -3.25 -8.21 -11.14
C ASN A 105 -3.41 -9.34 -10.10
N ASP A 106 -4.63 -9.81 -9.89
CA ASP A 106 -5.00 -10.82 -8.87
C ASP A 106 -4.50 -10.45 -7.46
N GLU A 107 -4.69 -9.18 -7.06
CA GLU A 107 -4.21 -8.64 -5.77
C GLU A 107 -2.68 -8.68 -5.60
N LYS A 108 -1.94 -9.02 -6.67
CA LYS A 108 -0.49 -9.14 -6.65
C LYS A 108 0.12 -8.09 -7.54
N LEU A 109 1.22 -7.55 -7.06
CA LEU A 109 2.09 -6.72 -7.85
C LEU A 109 3.10 -7.63 -8.53
N LYS A 110 3.09 -7.62 -9.87
CA LYS A 110 3.97 -8.42 -10.72
C LYS A 110 4.83 -7.49 -11.56
N ILE A 111 6.07 -7.90 -11.79
CA ILE A 111 7.00 -7.20 -12.65
C ILE A 111 7.65 -8.21 -13.57
N TRP A 112 7.52 -7.97 -14.87
CA TRP A 112 8.28 -8.69 -15.87
C TRP A 112 9.27 -7.75 -16.57
N GLU A 113 10.32 -8.36 -17.12
CA GLU A 113 11.37 -7.72 -17.90
C GLU A 113 11.59 -8.47 -19.21
N LYS A 114 11.82 -7.73 -20.30
CA LYS A 114 12.31 -8.24 -21.58
C LYS A 114 13.31 -7.28 -22.23
N VAL A 115 14.10 -7.78 -23.17
CA VAL A 115 14.98 -6.91 -23.99
C VAL A 115 14.10 -5.98 -24.82
N THR A 116 14.40 -4.68 -24.83
CA THR A 116 13.55 -3.70 -25.49
C THR A 116 13.42 -3.94 -26.99
N GLN A 117 12.20 -3.95 -27.47
CA GLN A 117 11.84 -3.98 -28.89
C GLN A 117 11.03 -2.74 -29.26
N GLN A 118 11.07 -2.32 -30.53
CA GLN A 118 10.35 -1.13 -30.98
C GLN A 118 8.83 -1.30 -30.88
N VAL A 119 8.33 -2.53 -30.97
CA VAL A 119 6.90 -2.88 -30.82
C VAL A 119 6.40 -2.78 -29.37
N ASP A 120 7.30 -2.65 -28.39
CA ASP A 120 6.94 -2.60 -26.97
C ASP A 120 6.18 -1.32 -26.58
N PHE A 121 6.25 -0.32 -27.46
CA PHE A 121 5.53 0.93 -27.31
C PHE A 121 4.92 1.32 -28.64
N THR A 122 3.60 1.39 -28.74
CA THR A 122 2.95 1.93 -29.93
C THR A 122 3.41 3.37 -30.18
N ASP A 123 3.88 3.64 -31.41
CA ASP A 123 4.22 4.97 -31.89
C ASP A 123 2.93 5.64 -32.37
N GLY A 124 2.14 6.15 -31.43
CA GLY A 124 0.89 6.83 -31.73
C GLY A 124 0.00 7.01 -30.52
N ASP A 125 -0.01 8.24 -30.01
CA ASP A 125 -1.14 8.94 -29.40
C ASP A 125 -1.90 8.18 -28.29
N ASP A 126 -1.58 8.46 -27.03
CA ASP A 126 -2.38 8.25 -25.79
C ASP A 126 -3.19 6.93 -25.66
N SER A 127 -2.88 5.94 -26.47
CA SER A 127 -3.54 4.65 -26.53
C SER A 127 -2.92 3.81 -25.43
N LEU A 128 -3.61 3.84 -24.30
CA LEU A 128 -3.27 3.07 -23.11
C LEU A 128 -3.21 1.60 -23.51
N GLU A 129 -2.01 1.02 -23.41
CA GLU A 129 -1.81 -0.37 -23.82
C GLU A 129 -2.56 -1.31 -22.89
N ILE A 130 -3.07 -2.41 -23.44
CA ILE A 130 -3.81 -3.40 -22.67
C ILE A 130 -2.81 -4.34 -22.00
N ILE A 131 -3.04 -4.71 -20.73
CA ILE A 131 -2.29 -5.74 -20.01
C ILE A 131 -2.52 -7.05 -20.76
N ASP A 132 -1.53 -7.51 -21.51
CA ASP A 132 -1.50 -8.91 -21.90
C ASP A 132 -1.14 -9.73 -20.66
N SER A 133 -2.09 -10.55 -20.23
CA SER A 133 -1.91 -11.45 -19.08
C SER A 133 -1.08 -12.68 -19.44
N THR A 134 -0.85 -12.93 -20.73
CA THR A 134 0.00 -14.00 -21.23
C THR A 134 1.42 -13.49 -21.43
N LEU A 135 2.38 -14.11 -20.73
CA LEU A 135 3.79 -13.80 -20.89
C LEU A 135 4.26 -14.26 -22.28
N GLU A 136 4.80 -13.33 -23.06
CA GLU A 136 5.35 -13.62 -24.38
C GLU A 136 6.71 -14.32 -24.29
N SER A 137 7.16 -14.89 -25.42
CA SER A 137 8.50 -15.50 -25.51
C SER A 137 9.59 -14.46 -25.25
N GLY A 138 10.34 -14.63 -24.15
CA GLY A 138 11.41 -13.72 -23.74
C GLY A 138 11.04 -12.80 -22.56
N GLU A 139 9.77 -12.80 -22.13
CA GLU A 139 9.35 -12.12 -20.90
C GLU A 139 9.67 -12.97 -19.68
N ARG A 140 10.33 -12.35 -18.71
CA ARG A 140 10.66 -13.00 -17.45
C ARG A 140 10.08 -12.22 -16.29
N VAL A 141 9.25 -12.86 -15.47
CA VAL A 141 8.83 -12.32 -14.18
C VAL A 141 10.05 -12.25 -13.28
N ILE A 142 10.48 -11.02 -12.94
CA ILE A 142 11.61 -10.76 -12.07
C ILE A 142 11.18 -10.51 -10.63
N PHE A 143 9.91 -10.17 -10.42
CA PHE A 143 9.36 -9.91 -9.09
C PHE A 143 7.86 -10.19 -9.04
N SER A 144 7.41 -10.76 -7.94
CA SER A 144 6.00 -10.95 -7.61
C SER A 144 5.83 -10.85 -6.11
N THR A 145 4.87 -10.05 -5.66
CA THR A 145 4.54 -9.98 -4.24
C THR A 145 3.64 -11.14 -3.83
N THR A 146 3.52 -11.33 -2.50
CA THR A 146 2.34 -11.98 -1.93
C THR A 146 1.10 -11.14 -2.25
N PRO A 147 -0.09 -11.77 -2.36
CA PRO A 147 -1.32 -11.02 -2.59
C PRO A 147 -1.62 -10.04 -1.44
N PHE A 148 -2.15 -8.88 -1.79
CA PHE A 148 -2.63 -7.85 -0.88
C PHE A 148 -4.15 -7.86 -0.88
N ASN A 149 -4.74 -8.41 0.18
CA ASN A 149 -6.19 -8.55 0.26
C ASN A 149 -6.88 -7.19 0.25
N ASN A 150 -7.92 -7.04 -0.58
CA ASN A 150 -8.75 -5.83 -0.64
C ASN A 150 -8.01 -4.53 -0.99
N VAL A 151 -6.86 -4.63 -1.66
CA VAL A 151 -6.13 -3.48 -2.17
C VAL A 151 -6.33 -3.39 -3.68
N ASP A 152 -6.58 -2.18 -4.17
CA ASP A 152 -6.48 -1.84 -5.59
C ASP A 152 -5.47 -0.71 -5.80
N VAL A 153 -4.74 -0.75 -6.92
CA VAL A 153 -3.75 0.25 -7.29
C VAL A 153 -4.09 0.80 -8.67
N GLU A 154 -4.23 2.12 -8.75
CA GLU A 154 -4.51 2.84 -9.98
C GLU A 154 -3.40 3.86 -10.25
N PHE A 155 -2.86 3.84 -11.46
CA PHE A 155 -1.94 4.85 -11.96
C PHE A 155 -2.74 5.96 -12.65
N GLU A 156 -2.78 7.14 -12.03
CA GLU A 156 -3.65 8.23 -12.47
C GLU A 156 -3.06 8.99 -13.66
N SER A 157 -1.76 9.27 -13.64
CA SER A 157 -1.09 10.00 -14.73
C SER A 157 0.43 9.84 -14.70
N VAL A 158 1.04 10.07 -15.86
CA VAL A 158 2.49 10.27 -15.98
C VAL A 158 2.73 11.63 -16.62
N GLY A 159 3.41 12.52 -15.91
CA GLY A 159 3.59 13.89 -16.36
C GLY A 159 4.63 14.66 -15.53
N GLY A 160 5.30 15.62 -16.16
CA GLY A 160 6.28 16.49 -15.47
C GLY A 160 7.47 15.75 -14.85
N GLY A 161 7.80 14.56 -15.35
CA GLY A 161 8.82 13.71 -14.76
C GLY A 161 8.38 13.00 -13.48
N SER A 162 7.08 12.81 -13.27
CA SER A 162 6.54 12.07 -12.13
C SER A 162 5.45 11.10 -12.56
N VAL A 163 5.31 10.02 -11.80
CA VAL A 163 4.20 9.08 -11.89
C VAL A 163 3.29 9.31 -10.70
N PHE A 164 2.01 9.53 -10.95
CA PHE A 164 0.99 9.70 -9.93
C PHE A 164 0.15 8.43 -9.82
N TYR A 165 -0.09 7.97 -8.60
CA TYR A 165 -0.88 6.77 -8.35
C TYR A 165 -1.70 6.89 -7.07
N LYS A 166 -2.73 6.04 -7.01
CA LYS A 166 -3.71 5.95 -5.95
C LYS A 166 -3.81 4.49 -5.51
N ILE A 167 -3.64 4.27 -4.21
CA ILE A 167 -3.84 2.99 -3.55
C ILE A 167 -5.17 3.07 -2.80
N THR A 168 -6.07 2.13 -3.09
CA THR A 168 -7.39 2.03 -2.45
C THR A 168 -7.41 0.79 -1.59
N LEU A 169 -7.62 0.94 -0.28
CA LEU A 169 -7.77 -0.17 0.65
C LEU A 169 -9.24 -0.25 1.08
N THR A 170 -9.89 -1.38 0.81
CA THR A 170 -11.26 -1.64 1.21
C THR A 170 -11.26 -2.47 2.49
N THR A 171 -11.76 -1.89 3.59
CA THR A 171 -11.88 -2.59 4.87
C THR A 171 -13.35 -2.68 5.29
N PRO A 172 -13.72 -3.59 6.22
CA PRO A 172 -15.07 -3.62 6.78
C PRO A 172 -15.51 -2.29 7.41
N GLY A 173 -14.56 -1.43 7.80
CA GLY A 173 -14.81 -0.11 8.38
C GLY A 173 -14.87 1.04 7.37
N GLY A 174 -14.75 0.77 6.06
CA GLY A 174 -14.76 1.79 5.01
C GLY A 174 -13.62 1.67 4.01
N VAL A 175 -13.60 2.61 3.06
CA VAL A 175 -12.60 2.72 1.98
C VAL A 175 -11.61 3.81 2.34
N GLU A 176 -10.32 3.46 2.37
CA GLU A 176 -9.22 4.40 2.55
C GLU A 176 -8.48 4.61 1.24
N ILE A 177 -8.15 5.86 0.93
CA ILE A 177 -7.50 6.23 -0.34
C ILE A 177 -6.20 6.95 -0.02
N HIS A 178 -5.08 6.37 -0.46
CA HIS A 178 -3.77 6.98 -0.39
C HIS A 178 -3.31 7.39 -1.79
N ARG A 179 -3.08 8.69 -2.01
CA ARG A 179 -2.50 9.21 -3.26
C ARG A 179 -1.05 9.58 -3.03
N SER A 180 -0.19 9.14 -3.93
CA SER A 180 1.26 9.37 -3.86
C SER A 180 1.82 9.59 -5.25
N SER A 181 3.08 10.03 -5.30
CA SER A 181 3.78 10.27 -6.55
C SER A 181 5.25 9.93 -6.43
N VAL A 182 5.80 9.31 -7.46
CA VAL A 182 7.24 9.06 -7.57
C VAL A 182 7.81 9.96 -8.65
N LYS A 183 8.83 10.73 -8.27
CA LYS A 183 9.61 11.52 -9.22
C LYS A 183 10.55 10.61 -9.98
N LEU A 184 10.41 10.59 -11.29
CA LEU A 184 11.34 9.99 -12.22
C LEU A 184 12.48 10.99 -12.44
N ILE A 185 13.71 10.58 -12.17
CA ILE A 185 14.86 11.43 -12.41
C ILE A 185 15.06 11.47 -13.93
N ASN A 186 15.14 12.66 -14.55
CA ASN A 186 15.38 12.86 -15.99
C ASN A 186 14.43 12.12 -16.96
N VAL A 187 13.16 12.54 -16.99
CA VAL A 187 12.34 12.34 -18.20
C VAL A 187 12.68 13.51 -19.14
N LYS A 188 13.40 13.23 -20.23
CA LYS A 188 13.77 14.23 -21.25
C LYS A 188 12.82 14.18 -22.43
#